data_AF-A0A0M3JLR4-F1
#
_entry.id   AF-A0A0M3JLR4-F1
#
_cell.length_a   1.000
_cell.length_b   1.000
_cell.length_c   1.000
_cell.angle_alpha   90.00
_cell.angle_beta   90.00
_cell.angle_gamma   90.00
#
_symmetry.space_group_name_H-M   'P 1'
#
loop_
_entity.id
_entity.type
_entity.pdbx_description
1 polymer ?
#
loop_
_entity_poly.entity_id
_entity_poly.type
_entity_poly.pdbx_seq_one_letter_code
_entity_poly.pdbx_strand_id
1 'polypeptide(L)'
;LMDLNGRTALHVAAQSTNPNSEFVVDYLLSMNINAQVIDKTGRTALHYAARNGVSSIIYKLLNAGIEVDVQDKYSTMLLASF
;
A
#
# COMPACT_ATOMS: atom_id res chain seq x y z
N LEU A 1 -4.25 -13.79 2.72
CA LEU A 1 -5.36 -13.69 3.71
C LEU A 1 -5.68 -12.22 3.93
N MET A 2 -6.96 -11.90 4.16
CA MET A 2 -7.44 -10.53 4.35
C MET A 2 -8.18 -10.39 5.68
N ASP A 3 -8.17 -9.19 6.26
CA ASP A 3 -8.99 -8.85 7.42
C ASP A 3 -10.47 -8.60 7.02
N LEU A 4 -11.31 -8.23 7.99
CA LEU A 4 -12.72 -7.91 7.76
C LEU A 4 -12.95 -6.69 6.85
N ASN A 5 -11.93 -5.87 6.60
CA ASN A 5 -11.98 -4.73 5.70
C ASN A 5 -11.42 -5.05 4.30
N GLY A 6 -10.99 -6.29 4.05
CA GLY A 6 -10.33 -6.67 2.80
C GLY A 6 -8.85 -6.28 2.75
N ARG A 7 -8.25 -5.85 3.87
CA ARG A 7 -6.85 -5.46 3.92
C ARG A 7 -5.95 -6.68 4.01
N THR A 8 -4.90 -6.69 3.22
CA THR A 8 -3.79 -7.65 3.35
C THR A 8 -2.77 -7.15 4.38
N ALA A 9 -1.81 -8.02 4.75
CA ALA A 9 -0.67 -7.62 5.59
C ALA A 9 0.11 -6.45 4.98
N LEU A 10 0.21 -6.37 3.65
CA LEU A 10 0.89 -5.28 2.96
C LEU A 10 0.19 -3.92 3.15
N HIS A 11 -1.15 -3.88 3.21
CA HIS A 11 -1.88 -2.64 3.52
C HIS A 11 -1.56 -2.13 4.93
N VAL A 12 -1.54 -3.04 5.90
CA VAL A 12 -1.27 -2.70 7.30
C VAL A 12 0.18 -2.25 7.47
N ALA A 13 1.13 -2.95 6.85
CA ALA A 13 2.54 -2.59 6.87
C ALA A 13 2.76 -1.22 6.20
N ALA A 14 2.14 -0.97 5.05
CA ALA A 14 2.27 0.28 4.31
C ALA A 14 1.66 1.49 5.02
N GLN A 15 0.66 1.28 5.88
CA GLN A 15 0.10 2.33 6.73
C GLN A 15 1.04 2.70 7.90
N SER A 16 1.98 1.85 8.29
CA SER A 16 2.77 2.08 9.49
C SER A 16 3.85 3.14 9.28
N THR A 17 3.92 4.11 10.19
CA THR A 17 4.99 5.13 10.25
C THR A 17 6.18 4.70 11.10
N ASN A 18 6.17 3.45 11.60
CA ASN A 18 7.26 2.89 12.38
C ASN A 18 8.50 2.67 11.48
N PRO A 19 9.72 3.04 11.87
CA PRO A 19 10.93 2.82 11.07
C PRO A 19 11.14 1.35 10.62
N ASN A 20 10.63 0.38 11.38
CA ASN A 20 10.73 -1.04 11.06
C ASN A 20 9.73 -1.51 9.99
N SER A 21 8.77 -0.68 9.59
CA SER A 21 7.76 -1.05 8.60
C SER A 21 8.38 -1.31 7.22
N GLU A 22 9.50 -0.66 6.90
CA GLU A 22 10.25 -0.88 5.67
C GLU A 22 10.71 -2.33 5.50
N PHE A 23 11.29 -2.92 6.54
CA PHE A 23 11.72 -4.33 6.52
C PHE A 23 10.55 -5.28 6.31
N VAL A 24 9.40 -4.98 6.93
CA VAL A 24 8.18 -5.79 6.79
C VAL A 24 7.64 -5.68 5.37
N VAL A 25 7.62 -4.48 4.78
CA VAL A 25 7.21 -4.25 3.39
C VAL A 25 8.12 -5.02 2.43
N ASP A 26 9.44 -4.90 2.57
CA ASP A 26 10.39 -5.64 1.73
C ASP A 26 10.21 -7.15 1.85
N TYR A 27 10.07 -7.66 3.08
CA TYR A 27 9.84 -9.08 3.32
C TYR A 27 8.56 -9.56 2.62
N LEU A 28 7.45 -8.84 2.78
CA LEU A 28 6.18 -9.19 2.15
C LEU A 28 6.25 -9.12 0.62
N LEU A 29 6.93 -8.11 0.05
CA LEU A 29 7.11 -7.98 -1.40
C LEU A 29 8.06 -9.04 -1.98
N SER A 30 9.00 -9.57 -1.17
CA SER A 30 9.86 -10.69 -1.58
C SER A 30 9.11 -12.01 -1.69
N MET A 31 7.93 -12.12 -1.06
CA MET A 31 7.07 -13.27 -1.20
C MET A 31 6.30 -13.19 -2.53
N ASN A 32 5.95 -14.34 -3.11
CA ASN A 32 5.14 -14.42 -4.32
C ASN A 32 3.65 -14.10 -4.03
N ILE A 33 3.38 -12.91 -3.50
CA ILE A 33 2.04 -12.41 -3.16
C ILE A 33 1.49 -11.54 -4.29
N ASN A 34 0.17 -11.48 -4.39
CA ASN A 34 -0.48 -10.44 -5.18
C ASN A 34 -0.47 -9.12 -4.39
N ALA A 35 0.35 -8.16 -4.81
CA ALA A 35 0.47 -6.84 -4.18
C ALA A 35 -0.57 -5.82 -4.67
N GLN A 36 -1.30 -6.11 -5.75
CA GLN A 36 -2.33 -5.24 -6.34
C GLN A 36 -3.71 -5.39 -5.67
N VAL A 37 -3.79 -6.09 -4.54
CA VAL A 37 -5.06 -6.28 -3.83
C VAL A 37 -5.59 -4.93 -3.37
N ILE A 38 -6.89 -4.73 -3.57
CA ILE A 38 -7.64 -3.59 -3.04
C ILE A 38 -8.48 -4.01 -1.83
N ASP A 39 -8.62 -3.11 -0.88
CA ASP A 39 -9.54 -3.30 0.23
C ASP A 39 -11.01 -2.99 -0.16
N LYS A 40 -11.95 -3.10 0.78
CA LYS A 40 -13.38 -2.82 0.54
C LYS A 40 -13.67 -1.38 0.12
N THR A 41 -12.74 -0.45 0.29
CA THR A 41 -12.82 0.95 -0.16
C THR A 41 -12.14 1.20 -1.49
N GLY A 42 -11.59 0.18 -2.14
CA GLY A 42 -10.85 0.32 -3.40
C GLY A 42 -9.40 0.77 -3.22
N ARG A 43 -8.87 0.75 -1.99
CA ARG A 43 -7.51 1.22 -1.70
C ARG A 43 -6.51 0.08 -1.81
N THR A 44 -5.41 0.33 -2.51
CA THR A 44 -4.18 -0.48 -2.51
C THR A 44 -3.29 -0.13 -1.32
N ALA A 45 -2.27 -0.94 -1.03
CA ALA A 45 -1.25 -0.62 -0.03
C ALA A 45 -0.57 0.75 -0.28
N LEU A 46 -0.46 1.15 -1.55
CA LEU A 46 0.13 2.43 -1.94
C LEU A 46 -0.71 3.64 -1.50
N HIS A 47 -2.05 3.54 -1.53
CA HIS A 47 -2.94 4.56 -0.96
C HIS A 47 -2.67 4.78 0.54
N TYR A 48 -2.41 3.70 1.27
CA TYR A 48 -2.13 3.76 2.70
C TYR A 48 -0.80 4.45 3.01
N ALA A 49 0.25 4.13 2.23
CA ALA A 49 1.56 4.77 2.38
C ALA A 49 1.51 6.26 2.01
N ALA A 50 0.85 6.62 0.91
CA ALA A 50 0.70 8.01 0.46
C ALA A 50 -0.09 8.86 1.44
N ARG A 51 -1.21 8.36 1.97
CA ARG A 51 -2.01 9.07 2.97
C ARG A 51 -1.20 9.45 4.22
N ASN A 52 -0.20 8.65 4.56
CA ASN A 52 0.65 8.87 5.73
C ASN A 52 2.00 9.53 5.38
N GLY A 53 2.23 9.88 4.12
CA GLY A 53 3.46 10.55 3.66
C GLY A 53 4.73 9.72 3.83
N VAL A 54 4.63 8.38 3.87
CA VAL A 54 5.79 7.51 4.13
C VAL A 54 6.56 7.24 2.83
N SER A 55 7.35 8.21 2.39
CA SER A 55 8.04 8.20 1.10
C SER A 55 8.87 6.94 0.85
N SER A 56 9.56 6.40 1.86
CA SER A 56 10.38 5.19 1.70
C SER A 56 9.55 3.97 1.30
N ILE A 57 8.38 3.77 1.93
CA ILE A 57 7.43 2.72 1.57
C ILE A 57 6.83 2.99 0.19
N ILE A 58 6.50 4.24 -0.13
CA ILE A 58 5.98 4.61 -1.46
C ILE A 58 6.95 4.15 -2.55
N TYR A 59 8.25 4.47 -2.41
CA TYR A 59 9.26 4.03 -3.37
C TYR A 59 9.36 2.51 -3.48
N LYS A 60 9.31 1.77 -2.37
CA LYS A 60 9.34 0.30 -2.37
C LYS A 60 8.16 -0.31 -3.13
N LEU A 61 6.95 0.20 -2.86
CA LEU A 61 5.72 -0.25 -3.52
C LEU A 61 5.72 0.06 -5.02
N LEU A 62 6.20 1.25 -5.42
CA LEU A 62 6.37 1.62 -6.82
C LEU A 62 7.39 0.72 -7.55
N ASN A 63 8.52 0.45 -6.91
CA ASN A 63 9.55 -0.45 -7.46
C ASN A 63 9.06 -1.89 -7.60
N ALA A 64 8.09 -2.31 -6.78
CA ALA A 64 7.41 -3.59 -6.92
C ALA A 64 6.33 -3.62 -8.02
N GLY A 65 6.16 -2.53 -8.77
CA GLY A 65 5.23 -2.45 -9.90
C GLY A 65 3.76 -2.29 -9.48
N ILE A 66 3.48 -1.82 -8.27
CA ILE A 66 2.11 -1.54 -7.84
C ILE A 66 1.54 -0.38 -8.67
N GLU A 67 0.31 -0.55 -9.14
CA GLU A 67 -0.37 0.45 -9.97
C GLU A 67 -0.64 1.74 -9.18
N VAL A 68 -0.38 2.87 -9.83
CA VAL A 68 -0.44 4.21 -9.22
C VAL A 68 -1.74 4.94 -9.51
N ASP A 69 -2.44 4.52 -10.55
CA ASP A 69 -3.67 5.12 -11.09
C ASP A 69 -4.93 4.44 -10.57
N VAL A 70 -4.80 3.47 -9.65
CA VAL A 70 -5.94 2.87 -8.96
C VAL A 70 -6.67 3.95 -8.18
N GLN A 71 -7.99 4.03 -8.39
CA GLN A 71 -8.85 5.00 -7.75
C GLN A 71 -9.65 4.35 -6.61
N ASP A 72 -9.63 4.97 -5.43
CA ASP A 72 -10.50 4.55 -4.33
C ASP A 72 -11.97 5.01 -4.55
N LYS A 73 -12.90 4.50 -3.73
CA LYS A 73 -14.33 4.85 -3.82
C LYS A 73 -14.64 6.33 -3.58
N TYR A 74 -13.68 7.10 -3.05
CA TYR A 74 -13.82 8.54 -2.82
C TYR A 74 -13.19 9.35 -3.96
N SER A 75 -12.91 8.69 -5.09
CA SER A 75 -12.24 9.27 -6.25
C SER A 75 -10.86 9.86 -5.94
N THR A 76 -10.25 9.50 -4.81
CA THR A 76 -8.93 10.01 -4.44
C THR A 76 -7.89 9.28 -5.28
N MET A 77 -7.35 9.98 -6.28
CA MET A 77 -6.21 9.51 -7.06
C MET A 77 -4.93 9.74 -6.25
N LEU A 78 -4.05 8.74 -6.22
CA LEU A 78 -2.76 8.77 -5.52
C LEU A 78 -1.92 10.04 -5.82
N LEU A 79 -2.01 10.56 -7.04
CA LEU A 79 -1.22 11.71 -7.53
C LEU A 79 -1.69 13.08 -7.01
N ALA A 80 -2.84 13.19 -6.35
CA ALA A 80 -3.40 14.49 -5.95
C ALA A 80 -2.76 15.10 -4.67
N SER A 81 -1.70 14.50 -4.13
CA SER A 81 -1.18 14.83 -2.78
C SER A 81 0.35 15.01 -2.69
N PHE A 82 1.02 15.36 -3.79
CA PHE A 82 2.43 15.83 -3.77
C PHE A 82 2.55 17.28 -4.23
#